data_AF-A0A7Y4MFR1-F1
#
_entry.id   AF-A0A7Y4MFR1-F1
#
_cell.length_a   1.000
_cell.length_b   1.000
_cell.length_c   1.000
_cell.angle_alpha   90.00
_cell.angle_beta   90.00
_cell.angle_gamma   90.00
#
_symmetry.space_group_name_H-M   'P 1'
#
loop_
_entity.id
_entity.type
_entity.pdbx_description
1 polymer ?
#
loop_
_entity_poly.entity_id
_entity_poly.type
_entity_poly.pdbx_seq_one_letter_code
_entity_poly.pdbx_strand_id
1 'polypeptide(L)'
;DPRDWGYEKTVTASEISAALHIPERTAGFLVEHSTLLTRYCPATLEALEAGKLSKRHAWAVVEEASSIPDTDPAVTADFEARLIGMASLTTVAKFRQQANRLREEL
;
A
#
# COMPACT_ATOMS: atom_id res chain seq x y z
N ASP A 1 -0.19 16.55 15.16
CA ASP A 1 -0.72 15.20 14.90
C ASP A 1 -0.02 14.70 13.66
N PRO A 2 0.57 13.49 13.59
CA PRO A 2 1.11 12.94 12.34
C PRO A 2 -0.01 12.63 11.32
N ARG A 3 -1.02 13.49 11.19
CA ARG A 3 -2.25 13.32 10.42
C ARG A 3 -2.80 14.63 9.84
N ASP A 4 -2.03 15.71 9.86
CA ASP A 4 -2.46 17.02 9.34
C ASP A 4 -1.77 17.32 7.99
N TRP A 5 -2.29 16.74 6.91
CA TRP A 5 -1.80 16.92 5.52
C TRP A 5 -2.93 17.20 4.52
N GLY A 6 -4.09 17.69 4.98
CA GLY A 6 -5.27 17.86 4.13
C GLY A 6 -5.03 18.72 2.89
N TYR A 7 -4.20 19.77 2.99
CA TYR A 7 -3.95 20.74 1.91
C TYR A 7 -2.82 20.36 0.94
N GLU A 8 -1.74 19.70 1.40
CA GLU A 8 -0.64 19.29 0.52
C GLU A 8 -1.07 18.16 -0.42
N LYS A 9 -1.90 17.24 0.09
CA LYS A 9 -2.46 16.13 -0.70
C LYS A 9 -3.44 16.63 -1.77
N THR A 10 -4.14 17.75 -1.58
CA THR A 10 -5.11 18.26 -2.57
C THR A 10 -4.42 18.95 -3.74
N VAL A 11 -3.37 19.74 -3.51
CA VAL A 11 -2.60 20.36 -4.61
C VAL A 11 -1.93 19.30 -5.48
N THR A 12 -1.22 18.34 -4.86
CA THR A 12 -0.60 17.23 -5.60
C THR A 12 -1.63 16.36 -6.35
N ALA A 13 -2.81 16.11 -5.74
CA ALA A 13 -3.88 15.40 -6.43
C ALA A 13 -4.40 16.18 -7.65
N SER A 14 -4.57 17.49 -7.54
CA SER A 14 -4.98 18.36 -8.66
C SER A 14 -3.93 18.37 -9.79
N GLU A 15 -2.64 18.46 -9.48
CA GLU A 15 -1.55 18.39 -10.47
C GLU A 15 -1.54 17.05 -11.21
N ILE A 16 -1.64 15.94 -10.48
CA ILE A 16 -1.68 14.58 -11.05
C ILE A 16 -2.95 14.36 -11.88
N SER A 17 -4.09 14.85 -11.40
CA SER A 17 -5.38 14.82 -12.12
C SER A 17 -5.25 15.46 -13.50
N ALA A 18 -4.70 16.67 -13.56
CA ALA A 18 -4.48 17.39 -14.82
C ALA A 18 -3.47 16.67 -15.73
N ALA A 19 -2.34 16.21 -15.17
CA ALA A 19 -1.28 15.56 -15.93
C ALA A 19 -1.71 14.21 -16.53
N LEU A 20 -2.48 13.41 -15.78
CA LEU A 20 -2.88 12.06 -16.18
C LEU A 20 -4.29 11.97 -16.77
N HIS A 21 -5.06 13.07 -16.78
CA HIS A 21 -6.46 13.10 -17.23
C HIS A 21 -7.35 12.08 -16.49
N ILE A 22 -7.24 12.05 -15.16
CA ILE A 22 -8.05 11.18 -14.28
C ILE A 22 -8.84 12.03 -13.28
N PRO A 23 -9.94 11.51 -12.70
CA PRO A 23 -10.67 12.24 -11.66
C PRO A 23 -9.75 12.58 -10.47
N GLU A 24 -9.92 13.77 -9.88
CA GLU A 24 -9.10 14.23 -8.75
C GLU A 24 -9.18 13.27 -7.55
N ARG A 25 -10.34 12.64 -7.33
CA ARG A 25 -10.49 11.57 -6.34
C ARG A 25 -9.56 10.39 -6.62
N THR A 26 -9.45 9.97 -7.87
CA THR A 26 -8.55 8.89 -8.31
C THR A 26 -7.09 9.31 -8.17
N ALA A 27 -6.75 10.56 -8.49
CA ALA A 27 -5.41 11.12 -8.28
C ALA A 27 -5.04 11.16 -6.79
N GLY A 28 -5.96 11.57 -5.91
CA GLY A 28 -5.77 11.55 -4.47
C GLY A 28 -5.47 10.14 -3.94
N PHE A 29 -6.21 9.12 -4.41
CA PHE A 29 -5.89 7.73 -4.08
C PHE A 29 -4.50 7.31 -4.60
N LEU A 30 -4.08 7.81 -5.77
CA LEU A 30 -2.75 7.50 -6.31
C LEU A 30 -1.64 8.13 -5.44
N VAL A 31 -1.79 9.39 -5.02
CA VAL A 31 -0.86 10.08 -4.10
C VAL A 31 -0.73 9.29 -2.80
N GLU A 32 -1.86 8.92 -2.21
CA GLU A 32 -1.91 8.19 -0.95
C GLU A 32 -1.19 6.84 -1.05
N HIS A 33 -1.55 6.01 -2.02
CA HIS A 33 -0.94 4.69 -2.17
C HIS A 33 0.54 4.77 -2.57
N SER A 34 0.93 5.75 -3.39
CA SER A 34 2.34 5.94 -3.76
C SER A 34 3.16 6.39 -2.55
N THR A 35 2.60 7.25 -1.70
CA THR A 35 3.23 7.66 -0.44
C THR A 35 3.40 6.47 0.49
N LEU A 36 2.36 5.64 0.63
CA LEU A 36 2.39 4.46 1.49
C LEU A 36 3.43 3.44 1.00
N LEU A 37 3.43 3.11 -0.30
CA LEU A 37 4.41 2.22 -0.91
C LEU A 37 5.84 2.72 -0.69
N THR A 38 6.11 4.00 -0.97
CA THR A 38 7.48 4.53 -0.92
C THR A 38 8.01 4.64 0.51
N ARG A 39 7.14 4.93 1.49
CA ARG A 39 7.57 5.21 2.87
C ARG A 39 7.47 4.03 3.82
N TYR A 40 6.49 3.15 3.62
CA TYR A 40 6.14 2.10 4.58
C TYR A 40 6.15 0.69 3.98
N CYS A 41 6.10 0.55 2.66
CA CYS A 41 6.10 -0.77 2.01
C CYS A 41 7.10 -0.82 0.83
N PRO A 42 8.41 -0.59 1.08
CA PRO A 42 9.41 -0.54 0.02
C PRO A 42 9.61 -1.89 -0.69
N ALA A 43 9.52 -3.02 0.02
CA ALA A 43 9.65 -4.33 -0.62
C ALA A 43 8.45 -4.63 -1.54
N THR A 44 7.28 -4.12 -1.19
CA THR A 44 6.07 -4.21 -2.02
C THR A 44 6.22 -3.36 -3.28
N LEU A 45 6.82 -2.17 -3.17
CA LEU A 45 7.15 -1.34 -4.32
C LEU A 45 8.10 -2.07 -5.28
N GLU A 46 9.19 -2.65 -4.77
CA GLU A 46 10.13 -3.43 -5.58
C GLU A 46 9.44 -4.61 -6.29
N ALA A 47 8.54 -5.31 -5.61
CA ALA A 47 7.80 -6.43 -6.19
C ALA A 47 6.80 -5.96 -7.28
N LEU A 48 6.19 -4.79 -7.11
CA LEU A 48 5.33 -4.16 -8.12
C LEU A 48 6.14 -3.74 -9.34
N GLU A 49 7.28 -3.07 -9.15
CA GLU A 49 8.17 -2.62 -10.24
C GLU A 49 8.76 -3.80 -11.02
N ALA A 50 9.08 -4.90 -10.35
CA ALA A 50 9.53 -6.14 -10.98
C ALA A 50 8.41 -6.92 -11.69
N GLY A 51 7.16 -6.46 -11.64
CA GLY A 51 6.00 -7.14 -12.24
C GLY A 51 5.59 -8.42 -11.52
N LYS A 52 6.13 -8.68 -10.32
CA LYS A 52 5.75 -9.85 -9.48
C LYS A 52 4.39 -9.65 -8.83
N LEU A 53 4.04 -8.40 -8.52
CA LEU A 53 2.72 -8.02 -8.05
C LEU A 53 2.00 -7.17 -9.08
N SER A 54 0.68 -7.39 -9.21
CA SER A 54 -0.18 -6.44 -9.90
C SER A 54 -0.46 -5.25 -8.99
N LYS A 55 -0.86 -4.12 -9.58
CA LYS A 55 -1.39 -2.96 -8.85
C LYS A 55 -2.46 -3.37 -7.82
N ARG A 56 -3.40 -4.25 -8.17
CA ARG A 56 -4.43 -4.65 -7.18
C ARG A 56 -3.85 -5.39 -5.97
N HIS A 57 -2.79 -6.18 -6.14
CA HIS A 57 -2.12 -6.85 -5.02
C HIS A 57 -1.31 -5.86 -4.18
N ALA A 58 -0.51 -4.99 -4.81
CA ALA A 58 0.29 -4.00 -4.08
C ALA A 58 -0.58 -3.09 -3.20
N TRP A 59 -1.73 -2.64 -3.72
CA TRP A 59 -2.70 -1.86 -2.94
C TRP A 59 -3.24 -2.66 -1.74
N ALA A 60 -3.59 -3.93 -1.93
CA ALA A 60 -4.10 -4.77 -0.85
C ALA A 60 -3.03 -5.04 0.23
N VAL A 61 -1.76 -5.17 -0.16
CA VAL A 61 -0.64 -5.28 0.80
C VAL A 61 -0.52 -4.01 1.63
N VAL A 62 -0.57 -2.84 0.98
CA VAL A 62 -0.54 -1.54 1.66
C VAL A 62 -1.70 -1.36 2.64
N GLU A 63 -2.91 -1.72 2.26
CA GLU A 63 -4.09 -1.67 3.14
C GLU A 63 -3.87 -2.52 4.41
N GLU A 64 -3.35 -3.73 4.27
CA GLU A 64 -3.08 -4.60 5.42
C GLU A 64 -1.92 -4.08 6.27
N ALA A 65 -0.80 -3.67 5.65
CA ALA A 65 0.36 -3.12 6.35
C ALA A 65 0.05 -1.82 7.10
N SER A 66 -0.93 -1.04 6.62
CA SER A 66 -1.37 0.19 7.31
C SER A 66 -2.27 -0.08 8.52
N SER A 67 -2.72 -1.32 8.72
CA SER A 67 -3.65 -1.71 9.79
C SER A 67 -2.95 -2.21 11.06
N ILE A 68 -1.64 -2.45 11.02
CA ILE A 68 -0.85 -2.82 12.20
C ILE A 68 -0.44 -1.57 13.00
N PRO A 69 -0.47 -1.62 14.36
CA PRO A 69 0.05 -0.55 15.20
C PRO A 69 1.53 -0.27 14.92
N ASP A 70 2.02 0.91 15.29
CA ASP A 70 3.42 1.32 15.17
C ASP A 70 4.31 0.38 16.02
N THR A 71 4.74 -0.70 15.39
CA THR A 71 5.45 -1.84 15.97
C THR A 71 6.93 -1.75 15.58
N ASP A 72 7.78 -2.55 16.22
CA ASP A 72 9.20 -2.69 15.84
C ASP A 72 9.38 -2.77 14.31
N PRO A 73 10.24 -1.93 13.70
CA PRO A 73 10.50 -1.95 12.27
C PRO A 73 10.84 -3.33 11.70
N ALA A 74 11.51 -4.20 12.48
CA ALA A 74 11.81 -5.56 12.06
C ALA A 74 10.53 -6.41 11.90
N VAL A 75 9.56 -6.25 12.80
CA VAL A 75 8.27 -6.96 12.73
C VAL A 75 7.47 -6.49 11.52
N THR A 76 7.45 -5.18 11.25
CA THR A 76 6.77 -4.61 10.08
C THR A 76 7.40 -5.12 8.78
N ALA A 77 8.73 -5.18 8.70
CA ALA A 77 9.43 -5.69 7.52
C ALA A 77 9.18 -7.19 7.29
N ASP A 78 9.21 -8.00 8.35
CA ASP A 78 8.90 -9.44 8.27
C ASP A 78 7.45 -9.68 7.87
N PHE A 79 6.52 -8.88 8.39
CA PHE A 79 5.11 -8.94 8.01
C PHE A 79 4.92 -8.57 6.54
N GLU A 80 5.53 -7.49 6.06
CA GLU A 80 5.51 -7.10 4.65
C GLU A 80 6.02 -8.23 3.75
N ALA A 81 7.15 -8.84 4.08
CA ALA A 81 7.72 -9.95 3.31
C ALA A 81 6.77 -11.15 3.22
N ARG A 82 6.09 -11.49 4.32
CA ARG A 82 5.07 -12.57 4.35
C ARG A 82 3.86 -12.22 3.49
N LEU A 83 3.39 -10.96 3.53
CA LEU A 83 2.29 -10.49 2.68
C LEU A 83 2.64 -10.62 1.18
N ILE A 84 3.84 -10.20 0.77
CA ILE A 84 4.32 -10.31 -0.63
C ILE A 84 4.33 -11.77 -1.08
N GLY A 85 4.83 -12.69 -0.24
CA GLY A 85 4.85 -14.12 -0.53
C GLY A 85 3.45 -14.69 -0.78
N MET A 86 2.46 -14.30 0.03
CA MET A 86 1.07 -14.73 -0.17
C MET A 86 0.42 -14.09 -1.40
N ALA A 87 0.63 -12.79 -1.60
CA ALA A 87 0.05 -12.02 -2.71
C ALA A 87 0.53 -12.53 -4.08
N SER A 88 1.78 -12.98 -4.16
CA SER A 88 2.39 -13.47 -5.42
C SER A 88 1.80 -14.81 -5.88
N LEU A 89 1.16 -15.56 -4.98
CA LEU A 89 0.70 -16.94 -5.23
C LEU A 89 -0.83 -17.07 -5.23
N THR A 90 -1.55 -15.99 -4.95
CA THR A 90 -3.00 -16.04 -4.75
C THR A 90 -3.73 -14.94 -5.51
N THR A 91 -5.05 -15.05 -5.57
CA THR A 91 -5.89 -13.95 -6.02
C THR A 91 -6.05 -12.92 -4.90
N VAL A 92 -6.35 -11.67 -5.24
CA VAL A 92 -6.53 -10.58 -4.26
C VAL A 92 -7.54 -10.93 -3.17
N ALA A 93 -8.64 -11.62 -3.51
CA ALA A 93 -9.64 -12.03 -2.54
C ALA A 93 -9.10 -13.06 -1.53
N LYS A 94 -8.37 -14.07 -2.02
CA LYS A 94 -7.74 -15.09 -1.16
C LYS A 94 -6.59 -14.48 -0.34
N PHE A 95 -5.79 -13.61 -0.95
CA PHE A 95 -4.76 -12.84 -0.27
C PHE A 95 -5.34 -12.10 0.93
N ARG A 96 -6.40 -11.28 0.74
CA ARG A 96 -7.02 -10.51 1.83
C ARG A 96 -7.48 -11.41 2.98
N GLN A 97 -8.03 -12.59 2.69
CA GLN A 97 -8.42 -13.53 3.73
C GLN A 97 -7.20 -14.04 4.53
N GLN A 98 -6.13 -14.42 3.83
CA GLN A 98 -4.91 -14.94 4.47
C GLN A 98 -4.15 -13.85 5.23
N ALA A 99 -4.09 -12.64 4.69
CA ALA A 99 -3.46 -11.47 5.28
C ALA A 99 -4.12 -11.07 6.62
N ASN A 100 -5.45 -11.04 6.65
CA ASN A 100 -6.19 -10.77 7.89
C ASN A 100 -5.88 -11.81 8.98
N ARG A 101 -5.87 -13.09 8.63
CA ARG A 101 -5.51 -14.16 9.57
C ARG A 101 -4.07 -14.03 10.06
N LEU A 102 -3.16 -13.72 9.15
CA LEU A 102 -1.76 -13.50 9.49
C LEU A 102 -1.61 -12.36 10.51
N ARG A 103 -2.35 -11.27 10.31
CA ARG A 103 -2.34 -10.12 11.23
C ARG A 103 -2.89 -10.46 12.61
N GLU A 104 -3.90 -11.34 12.69
CA GLU A 104 -4.44 -11.81 13.98
C GLU A 104 -3.47 -12.70 14.77
N GLU A 105 -2.42 -13.22 14.11
CA GLU A 105 -1.38 -14.05 14.71
C GLU A 105 -0.15 -13.23 15.18
N LEU A 106 -0.12 -11.92 14.93
CA LEU A 106 0.90 -10.98 15.41
C LEU A 106 0.65 -10.58 16.88
#